data_AF-A0A962II70-F1
#
_entry.id   AF-A0A962II70-F1
#
_cell.length_a   1.000
_cell.length_b   1.000
_cell.length_c   1.000
_cell.angle_alpha   90.00
_cell.angle_beta   90.00
_cell.angle_gamma   90.00
#
_symmetry.space_group_name_H-M   'P 1'
#
loop_
_entity.id
_entity.type
_entity.pdbx_description
1 polymer ?
#
loop_
_entity_poly.entity_id
_entity_poly.type
_entity_poly.pdbx_seq_one_letter_code
_entity_poly.pdbx_strand_id
1 'polypeptide(L)'
;MYHKAAAGLGIAGLLAGTLAFAAPDSATVKERVGQLKSEFSLTDQQTQRLTMMLSANNPEAQAANREARASQRMERQLERMKSRLDLNDEQVGKLKTLMTEQAAKMEALRQENQSQFEAILTPDQVTKLKEMRSTMQKRGERGMKGRHGMRGGHGEYGMKRMKGHHGRDGRGYGRDGRGWGYGFRGNPAGRDMMQTPAAPAPAAAPAAPAAPAAPEAPQQ
;
A
#
# COMPACT_ATOMS: atom_id res chain seq x y z
N MET A 1 -26.19 -0.32 -72.05
CA MET A 1 -24.82 0.05 -72.47
C MET A 1 -23.87 -0.29 -71.33
N TYR A 2 -22.77 -0.96 -71.68
CA TYR A 2 -21.64 -1.45 -70.87
C TYR A 2 -21.05 -0.35 -69.94
N HIS A 3 -20.48 -0.63 -68.76
CA HIS A 3 -19.28 -1.44 -68.54
C HIS A 3 -19.18 -2.11 -67.17
N LYS A 4 -18.54 -3.29 -67.18
CA LYS A 4 -17.87 -4.00 -66.08
C LYS A 4 -16.50 -3.37 -65.77
N ALA A 5 -16.07 -3.40 -64.50
CA ALA A 5 -14.71 -3.71 -63.99
C ALA A 5 -14.74 -3.57 -62.45
N ALA A 6 -14.55 -4.58 -61.59
CA ALA A 6 -13.47 -5.55 -61.40
C ALA A 6 -12.16 -4.92 -60.85
N ALA A 7 -11.84 -5.25 -59.58
CA ALA A 7 -10.55 -5.28 -58.87
C ALA A 7 -10.75 -4.73 -57.44
N GLY A 8 -10.63 -5.47 -56.34
CA GLY A 8 -9.65 -6.50 -56.04
C GLY A 8 -8.55 -5.87 -55.20
N LEU A 9 -8.60 -6.04 -53.88
CA LEU A 9 -7.44 -6.08 -52.97
C LEU A 9 -7.94 -6.36 -51.54
N GLY A 10 -8.00 -7.66 -51.22
CA GLY A 10 -8.06 -8.10 -49.84
C GLY A 10 -6.72 -7.81 -49.17
N ILE A 11 -6.75 -6.98 -48.14
CA ILE A 11 -5.62 -6.82 -47.22
C ILE A 11 -5.90 -7.75 -46.03
N ALA A 12 -5.63 -9.03 -46.25
CA ALA A 12 -5.33 -9.99 -45.20
C ALA A 12 -3.86 -9.78 -44.82
N GLY A 13 -3.59 -8.75 -44.02
CA GLY A 13 -2.27 -8.43 -43.49
C GLY A 13 -2.15 -8.90 -42.05
N LEU A 14 -1.56 -10.08 -41.89
CA LEU A 14 -0.96 -10.61 -40.66
C LEU A 14 -0.25 -9.51 -39.85
N LEU A 15 -0.81 -9.16 -38.69
CA LEU A 15 -0.05 -8.59 -37.57
C LEU A 15 -0.11 -9.57 -36.40
N ALA A 16 0.52 -10.73 -36.61
CA ALA A 16 1.02 -11.56 -35.52
C ALA A 16 2.32 -10.94 -34.99
N GLY A 17 2.19 -9.76 -34.39
CA GLY A 17 3.28 -9.12 -33.65
C GLY A 17 3.47 -9.88 -32.34
N THR A 18 4.61 -10.56 -32.20
CA THR A 18 5.11 -11.12 -30.95
C THR A 18 5.13 -10.04 -29.88
N LEU A 19 4.07 -9.97 -29.07
CA LEU A 19 4.03 -9.19 -27.84
C LEU A 19 4.93 -9.88 -26.82
N ALA A 20 6.23 -9.59 -26.90
CA ALA A 20 7.07 -9.64 -25.72
C ALA A 20 6.42 -8.72 -24.69
N PHE A 21 5.96 -9.30 -23.58
CA PHE A 21 5.40 -8.60 -22.42
C PHE A 21 6.52 -7.82 -21.69
N ALA A 22 7.19 -6.90 -22.39
CA ALA A 22 7.95 -5.84 -21.75
C ALA A 22 6.92 -4.83 -21.20
N ALA A 23 7.08 -4.44 -19.94
CA ALA A 23 6.19 -3.46 -19.31
C ALA A 23 6.07 -2.22 -20.21
N PRO A 24 4.86 -1.73 -20.50
CA PRO A 24 4.68 -0.62 -21.41
C PRO A 24 5.27 0.63 -20.78
N ASP A 25 6.39 1.07 -21.33
CA ASP A 25 7.08 2.28 -20.94
C ASP A 25 6.11 3.48 -21.05
N SER A 26 6.23 4.47 -20.17
CA SER A 26 5.23 5.57 -20.08
C SER A 26 5.07 6.35 -21.39
N ALA A 27 6.11 6.39 -22.22
CA ALA A 27 6.10 6.93 -23.57
C ALA A 27 5.15 6.16 -24.51
N THR A 28 5.12 4.82 -24.41
CA THR A 28 4.26 3.96 -25.24
C THR A 28 2.78 4.12 -24.94
N VAL A 29 2.42 4.51 -23.71
CA VAL A 29 1.02 4.76 -23.33
C VAL A 29 0.50 6.02 -24.03
N LYS A 30 1.31 7.09 -24.11
CA LYS A 30 0.91 8.33 -24.81
C LYS A 30 0.75 8.10 -26.31
N GLU A 31 1.66 7.34 -26.93
CA GLU A 31 1.59 7.01 -28.36
C GLU A 31 0.34 6.17 -28.68
N ARG A 32 0.07 5.11 -27.89
CA ARG A 32 -1.13 4.28 -28.07
C ARG A 32 -2.42 5.08 -27.88
N VAL A 33 -2.47 5.98 -26.90
CA VAL A 33 -3.62 6.87 -26.70
C VAL A 33 -3.77 7.85 -27.87
N GLY A 34 -2.66 8.34 -28.43
CA GLY A 34 -2.66 9.17 -29.63
C GLY A 34 -3.22 8.43 -30.85
N GLN A 35 -2.79 7.19 -31.07
CA GLN A 35 -3.30 6.33 -32.15
C GLN A 35 -4.80 6.05 -32.00
N LEU A 36 -5.26 5.68 -30.79
CA LEU A 36 -6.68 5.48 -30.51
C LEU A 36 -7.51 6.75 -30.69
N LYS A 37 -6.95 7.93 -30.41
CA LYS A 37 -7.63 9.21 -30.63
C LYS A 37 -7.90 9.44 -32.12
N SER A 38 -6.93 9.17 -32.99
CA SER A 38 -7.11 9.29 -34.45
C SER A 38 -8.05 8.23 -35.03
N GLU A 39 -7.99 6.99 -34.56
CA GLU A 39 -8.81 5.90 -35.09
C GLU A 39 -10.28 6.01 -34.69
N PHE A 40 -10.56 6.39 -33.44
CA PHE A 40 -11.92 6.38 -32.89
C PHE A 40 -12.53 7.79 -32.74
N SER A 41 -11.85 8.83 -33.26
CA SER A 41 -12.28 10.23 -33.15
C SER A 41 -12.61 10.64 -31.70
N LEU A 42 -11.78 10.20 -30.75
CA LEU A 42 -12.04 10.42 -29.31
C LEU A 42 -11.93 11.91 -28.96
N THR A 43 -12.82 12.37 -28.08
CA THR A 43 -12.73 13.74 -27.54
C THR A 43 -11.53 13.87 -26.60
N ASP A 44 -11.04 15.09 -26.38
CA ASP A 44 -9.94 15.35 -25.46
C ASP A 44 -10.25 14.87 -24.03
N GLN A 45 -11.51 15.04 -23.59
CA GLN A 45 -11.95 14.58 -22.28
C GLN A 45 -11.95 13.04 -22.18
N GLN A 46 -12.35 12.33 -23.24
CA GLN A 46 -12.26 10.87 -23.29
C GLN A 46 -10.80 10.41 -23.28
N THR A 47 -9.94 11.10 -24.03
CA THR A 47 -8.50 10.83 -24.13
C THR A 47 -7.81 10.99 -22.76
N GLN A 48 -8.14 12.04 -22.01
CA GLN A 48 -7.64 12.23 -20.64
C GLN A 48 -8.10 11.11 -19.70
N ARG A 49 -9.37 10.70 -19.78
CA ARG A 49 -9.91 9.61 -18.94
C ARG A 49 -9.24 8.27 -19.27
N LEU A 50 -8.99 8.00 -20.55
CA LEU A 50 -8.32 6.79 -21.03
C LEU A 50 -6.83 6.78 -20.62
N THR A 51 -6.17 7.93 -20.70
CA THR A 51 -4.81 8.13 -20.20
C THR A 51 -4.73 7.85 -18.69
N MET A 52 -5.66 8.38 -17.90
CA MET A 52 -5.73 8.14 -16.46
C MET A 52 -5.98 6.67 -16.13
N MET A 53 -6.81 5.95 -16.90
CA MET A 53 -7.05 4.51 -16.69
C MET A 53 -5.85 3.65 -17.06
N LEU A 54 -5.16 3.96 -18.17
CA LEU A 54 -4.00 3.18 -18.62
C LEU A 54 -2.76 3.43 -17.75
N SER A 55 -2.52 4.69 -17.36
CA SER A 55 -1.45 5.02 -16.40
C SER A 55 -1.69 4.43 -15.01
N ALA A 56 -2.95 4.32 -14.57
CA ALA A 56 -3.28 3.69 -13.28
C ALA A 56 -2.89 2.21 -13.22
N ASN A 57 -2.73 1.53 -14.36
CA ASN A 57 -2.32 0.12 -14.42
C ASN A 57 -0.82 -0.07 -14.68
N ASN A 58 -0.04 1.00 -14.84
CA ASN A 58 1.41 0.86 -15.00
C ASN A 58 2.06 0.66 -13.61
N PRO A 59 2.68 -0.50 -13.33
CA PRO A 59 3.29 -0.78 -12.03
C PRO A 59 4.43 0.18 -11.69
N GLU A 60 5.18 0.70 -12.68
CA GLU A 60 6.24 1.68 -12.46
C GLU A 60 5.67 3.04 -12.04
N ALA A 61 4.62 3.50 -12.72
CA ALA A 61 3.93 4.73 -12.34
C ALA A 61 3.29 4.60 -10.95
N GLN A 62 2.82 3.40 -10.57
CA GLN A 62 2.35 3.14 -9.22
C GLN A 62 3.50 3.14 -8.20
N ALA A 63 4.65 2.56 -8.51
CA ALA A 63 5.82 2.54 -7.65
C ALA A 63 6.32 3.98 -7.39
N ALA A 64 6.53 4.76 -8.45
CA ALA A 64 6.91 6.17 -8.36
C ALA A 64 5.90 6.99 -7.53
N ASN A 65 4.60 6.76 -7.71
CA ASN A 65 3.57 7.42 -6.89
C ASN A 65 3.60 6.98 -5.42
N ARG A 66 3.93 5.71 -5.13
CA ARG A 66 4.08 5.22 -3.74
C ARG A 66 5.28 5.86 -3.08
N GLU A 67 6.41 5.94 -3.79
CA GLU A 67 7.63 6.60 -3.32
C GLU A 67 7.41 8.09 -3.07
N ALA A 68 6.81 8.80 -4.03
CA ALA A 68 6.48 10.22 -3.87
C ALA A 68 5.53 10.46 -2.68
N ARG A 69 4.57 9.56 -2.44
CA ARG A 69 3.72 9.65 -1.25
C ARG A 69 4.45 9.27 0.04
N ALA A 70 5.40 8.36 -0.02
CA ALA A 70 6.22 7.97 1.13
C ALA A 70 7.16 9.12 1.54
N SER A 71 7.82 9.76 0.59
CA SER A 71 8.66 10.93 0.83
C SER A 71 7.85 12.09 1.41
N GLN A 72 6.70 12.42 0.81
CA GLN A 72 5.81 13.47 1.35
C GLN A 72 5.33 13.16 2.77
N ARG A 73 5.06 11.89 3.11
CA ARG A 73 4.67 11.50 4.47
C ARG A 73 5.83 11.68 5.45
N MET A 74 7.04 11.33 5.04
CA MET A 74 8.26 11.49 5.83
C MET A 74 8.53 12.97 6.09
N GLU A 75 8.44 13.82 5.06
CA GLU A 75 8.61 15.27 5.17
C GLU A 75 7.61 15.89 6.14
N ARG A 76 6.31 15.58 6.00
CA ARG A 76 5.28 16.04 6.96
C ARG A 76 5.51 15.52 8.38
N GLN A 77 6.11 14.34 8.53
CA GLN A 77 6.47 13.82 9.84
C GLN A 77 7.65 14.61 10.44
N LEU A 78 8.67 14.90 9.64
CA LEU A 78 9.81 15.74 10.01
C LEU A 78 9.37 17.14 10.41
N GLU A 79 8.50 17.79 9.63
CA GLU A 79 7.94 19.11 9.96
C GLU A 79 7.20 19.13 11.30
N ARG A 80 6.43 18.07 11.59
CA ARG A 80 5.74 17.93 12.88
C ARG A 80 6.70 17.68 14.03
N MET A 81 7.79 16.95 13.82
CA MET A 81 8.81 16.75 14.86
C MET A 81 9.64 18.02 15.07
N LYS A 82 9.99 18.73 13.99
CA LYS A 82 10.68 20.01 14.01
C LYS A 82 9.91 21.03 14.85
N SER A 83 8.60 21.16 14.63
CA SER A 83 7.75 22.09 15.37
C SER A 83 7.38 21.65 16.79
N ARG A 84 7.38 20.35 17.09
CA ARG A 84 7.04 19.85 18.45
C ARG A 84 8.23 19.79 19.41
N LEU A 85 9.43 19.63 18.87
CA LEU A 85 10.65 19.41 19.64
C LEU A 85 11.68 20.53 19.41
N ASP A 86 11.29 21.59 18.68
CA ASP A 86 12.12 22.74 18.33
C ASP A 86 13.49 22.35 17.77
N LEU A 87 13.50 21.39 16.82
CA LEU A 87 14.74 20.86 16.24
C LEU A 87 15.40 21.88 15.31
N ASN A 88 16.73 21.96 15.34
CA ASN A 88 17.49 22.74 14.35
C ASN A 88 17.56 22.00 13.00
N ASP A 89 18.02 22.69 11.95
CA ASP A 89 18.10 22.12 10.60
C ASP A 89 19.12 20.97 10.47
N GLU A 90 20.21 21.00 11.23
CA GLU A 90 21.20 19.91 11.26
C GLU A 90 20.62 18.62 11.87
N GLN A 91 19.84 18.75 12.96
CA GLN A 91 19.15 17.64 13.61
C GLN A 91 18.10 17.03 12.69
N VAL A 92 17.33 17.88 11.98
CA VAL A 92 16.38 17.43 10.97
C VAL A 92 17.08 16.70 9.82
N GLY A 93 18.24 17.20 9.39
CA GLY A 93 19.07 16.52 8.38
C GLY A 93 19.49 15.11 8.82
N LYS A 94 20.04 14.97 10.03
CA LYS A 94 20.41 13.66 10.60
C LYS A 94 19.22 12.72 10.70
N LEU A 95 18.07 13.23 11.15
CA LEU A 95 16.88 12.43 11.34
C LEU A 95 16.27 11.99 10.00
N LYS A 96 16.34 12.83 8.97
CA LYS A 96 15.95 12.47 7.60
C LYS A 96 16.80 11.28 7.10
N THR A 97 18.11 11.33 7.26
CA THR A 97 19.01 10.23 6.88
C THR A 97 18.65 8.94 7.61
N LEU A 98 18.46 8.99 8.94
CA LEU A 98 18.06 7.82 9.74
C LEU A 98 16.73 7.23 9.29
N MET A 99 15.72 8.08 9.01
CA MET A 99 14.42 7.62 8.52
C MET A 99 14.51 6.99 7.13
N THR A 100 15.36 7.51 6.24
CA THR A 100 15.57 6.92 4.90
C THR A 100 16.27 5.56 4.98
N GLU A 101 17.31 5.44 5.82
CA GLU A 101 17.99 4.16 6.04
C GLU A 101 17.06 3.12 6.67
N GLN A 102 16.26 3.53 7.65
CA GLN A 102 15.28 2.65 8.28
C GLN A 102 14.22 2.19 7.27
N ALA A 103 13.74 3.09 6.40
CA ALA A 103 12.79 2.75 5.36
C ALA A 103 13.36 1.69 4.40
N ALA A 104 14.62 1.87 3.94
CA ALA A 104 15.31 0.92 3.08
C ALA A 104 15.49 -0.45 3.77
N LYS A 105 15.92 -0.48 5.05
CA LYS A 105 16.05 -1.73 5.82
C LYS A 105 14.72 -2.45 5.97
N MET A 106 13.64 -1.73 6.25
CA MET A 106 12.30 -2.30 6.37
C MET A 106 11.79 -2.84 5.03
N GLU A 107 12.13 -2.22 3.91
CA GLU A 107 11.79 -2.72 2.59
C GLU A 107 12.53 -4.01 2.24
N ALA A 108 13.85 -4.06 2.49
CA ALA A 108 14.63 -5.28 2.33
C ALA A 108 14.08 -6.44 3.17
N LEU A 109 13.78 -6.20 4.45
CA LEU A 109 13.17 -7.20 5.34
C LEU A 109 11.79 -7.66 4.85
N ARG A 110 10.99 -6.77 4.25
CA ARG A 110 9.71 -7.17 3.66
C ARG A 110 9.89 -8.07 2.45
N GLN A 111 10.85 -7.76 1.58
CA GLN A 111 11.14 -8.58 0.40
C GLN A 111 11.67 -9.95 0.80
N GLU A 112 12.59 -10.02 1.77
CA GLU A 112 13.11 -11.27 2.33
C GLU A 112 12.00 -12.10 2.99
N ASN A 113 11.20 -11.49 3.86
CA ASN A 113 10.08 -12.21 4.49
C ASN A 113 9.07 -12.69 3.44
N GLN A 114 8.84 -11.92 2.38
CA GLN A 114 7.95 -12.33 1.30
C GLN A 114 8.51 -13.52 0.53
N SER A 115 9.81 -13.54 0.23
CA SER A 115 10.43 -14.68 -0.48
C SER A 115 10.46 -15.93 0.38
N GLN A 116 10.79 -15.82 1.67
CA GLN A 116 10.73 -16.94 2.62
C GLN A 116 9.30 -17.48 2.75
N PHE A 117 8.30 -16.60 2.80
CA PHE A 117 6.91 -17.00 2.88
C PHE A 117 6.44 -17.70 1.59
N GLU A 118 6.82 -17.18 0.41
CA GLU A 118 6.50 -17.80 -0.88
C GLU A 118 7.17 -19.18 -1.04
N ALA A 119 8.35 -19.40 -0.46
CA ALA A 119 9.05 -20.69 -0.49
C ALA A 119 8.35 -21.80 0.32
N ILE A 120 7.56 -21.44 1.34
CA ILE A 120 6.80 -22.39 2.17
C ILE A 120 5.47 -22.77 1.52
N LEU A 121 4.91 -21.87 0.71
CA LEU A 121 3.59 -22.07 0.10
C LEU A 121 3.66 -22.97 -1.14
N THR A 122 2.62 -23.78 -1.33
CA THR A 122 2.45 -24.50 -2.60
C THR A 122 2.09 -23.52 -3.73
N PRO A 123 2.39 -23.85 -5.00
CA PRO A 123 2.06 -22.98 -6.14
C PRO A 123 0.57 -22.57 -6.21
N ASP A 124 -0.32 -23.48 -5.83
CA ASP A 124 -1.77 -23.23 -5.77
C ASP A 124 -2.13 -22.21 -4.68
N GLN A 125 -1.46 -22.28 -3.52
CA GLN A 125 -1.65 -21.32 -2.43
C GLN A 125 -1.13 -19.93 -2.80
N VAL A 126 0.01 -19.84 -3.48
CA VAL A 126 0.55 -18.56 -3.98
C VAL A 126 -0.43 -17.90 -4.95
N THR A 127 -1.06 -18.68 -5.84
CA THR A 127 -2.05 -18.18 -6.79
C THR A 127 -3.29 -17.62 -6.07
N LYS A 128 -3.82 -18.37 -5.10
CA LYS A 128 -4.95 -17.93 -4.27
C LYS A 128 -4.62 -16.67 -3.47
N LEU A 129 -3.38 -16.56 -2.96
CA LEU A 129 -2.93 -15.37 -2.23
C LEU A 129 -2.80 -14.14 -3.12
N LYS A 130 -2.30 -14.30 -4.36
CA LYS A 130 -2.26 -13.22 -5.36
C LYS A 130 -3.66 -12.72 -5.72
N GLU A 131 -4.61 -13.64 -5.88
CA GLU A 131 -6.03 -13.30 -6.13
C GLU A 131 -6.67 -12.56 -4.94
N MET A 132 -6.46 -13.07 -3.72
CA MET A 132 -6.90 -12.39 -2.49
C MET A 132 -6.30 -10.99 -2.36
N ARG A 133 -5.01 -10.81 -2.68
CA ARG A 133 -4.35 -9.51 -2.64
C ARG A 133 -4.95 -8.54 -3.67
N SER A 134 -5.23 -9.01 -4.89
CA SER A 134 -5.90 -8.22 -5.93
C SER A 134 -7.31 -7.79 -5.53
N THR A 135 -8.10 -8.69 -4.95
CA THR A 135 -9.47 -8.38 -4.48
C THR A 135 -9.46 -7.42 -3.30
N MET A 136 -8.53 -7.57 -2.36
CA MET A 136 -8.35 -6.62 -1.26
C MET A 136 -7.94 -5.24 -1.75
N GLN A 137 -7.05 -5.14 -2.73
CA GLN A 137 -6.64 -3.86 -3.32
C GLN A 137 -7.84 -3.13 -3.95
N LYS A 138 -8.65 -3.84 -4.75
CA LYS A 138 -9.89 -3.30 -5.33
C LYS A 138 -10.90 -2.86 -4.26
N ARG A 139 -11.00 -3.60 -3.14
CA ARG A 139 -11.90 -3.25 -2.03
C ARG A 139 -11.39 -2.06 -1.21
N GLY A 140 -10.08 -1.92 -1.07
CA GLY A 140 -9.44 -0.76 -0.42
C GLY A 140 -9.72 0.54 -1.17
N GLU A 141 -9.65 0.52 -2.50
CA GLU A 141 -9.96 1.68 -3.36
C GLU A 141 -11.44 2.11 -3.24
N ARG A 142 -12.37 1.15 -3.19
CA ARG A 142 -13.81 1.45 -2.99
C ARG A 142 -14.12 1.86 -1.54
N GLY A 143 -13.43 1.28 -0.57
CA GLY A 143 -13.65 1.55 0.87
C GLY A 143 -13.21 2.95 1.31
N MET A 144 -12.18 3.52 0.68
CA MET A 144 -11.70 4.87 1.02
C MET A 144 -12.64 5.99 0.54
N LYS A 145 -13.40 5.76 -0.55
CA LYS A 145 -14.31 6.79 -1.09
C LYS A 145 -15.65 6.88 -0.36
N GLY A 146 -16.04 5.87 0.42
CA GLY A 146 -17.35 5.81 1.09
C GLY A 146 -17.34 5.77 2.63
N ARG A 147 -16.18 5.60 3.29
CA ARG A 147 -16.12 5.45 4.77
C ARG A 147 -15.24 6.45 5.51
N HIS A 148 -14.76 7.50 4.84
CA HIS A 148 -14.00 8.58 5.51
C HIS A 148 -14.88 9.60 6.25
N GLY A 149 -16.19 9.35 6.39
CA GLY A 149 -17.11 10.18 7.16
C GLY A 149 -17.46 9.71 8.58
N MET A 150 -17.06 8.49 9.00
CA MET A 150 -17.60 7.89 10.25
C MET A 150 -16.55 7.41 11.28
N ARG A 151 -15.24 7.56 11.01
CA ARG A 151 -14.17 7.11 11.95
C ARG A 151 -13.27 8.24 12.44
N GLY A 152 -13.83 9.44 12.59
CA GLY A 152 -13.15 10.61 13.18
C GLY A 152 -14.06 11.53 13.99
N GLY A 153 -15.38 11.29 14.01
CA GLY A 153 -16.36 12.11 14.73
C GLY A 153 -16.86 11.45 16.00
N HIS A 154 -15.97 11.07 16.91
CA HIS A 154 -16.33 10.74 18.29
C HIS A 154 -15.62 11.66 19.31
N GLY A 155 -15.33 12.89 18.88
CA GLY A 155 -14.96 14.00 19.75
C GLY A 155 -15.87 15.18 19.41
N GLU A 156 -16.51 15.74 20.43
CA GLU A 156 -17.17 17.06 20.44
C GLU A 156 -18.69 17.19 20.14
N TYR A 157 -19.40 16.20 19.61
CA TYR A 157 -20.89 16.21 19.62
C TYR A 157 -21.52 15.40 20.77
N GLY A 158 -20.70 14.80 21.64
CA GLY A 158 -21.14 14.13 22.88
C GLY A 158 -21.20 15.04 24.12
N MET A 159 -20.73 16.29 24.05
CA MET A 159 -20.62 17.18 25.23
C MET A 159 -21.69 18.30 25.28
N LYS A 160 -22.43 18.56 24.19
CA LYS A 160 -23.42 19.66 24.14
C LYS A 160 -24.86 19.26 24.45
N ARG A 161 -25.14 18.01 24.83
CA ARG A 161 -26.44 17.59 25.39
C ARG A 161 -26.43 17.30 26.90
N MET A 162 -25.40 17.72 27.64
CA MET A 162 -25.33 17.61 29.11
C MET A 162 -25.27 18.96 29.86
N LYS A 163 -25.39 20.09 29.16
CA LYS A 163 -25.57 21.40 29.80
C LYS A 163 -26.94 21.96 29.45
N GLY A 164 -27.93 21.63 30.27
CA GLY A 164 -29.23 22.29 30.26
C GLY A 164 -30.42 21.35 30.29
N HIS A 165 -30.57 20.56 31.36
CA HIS A 165 -31.89 20.15 31.85
C HIS A 165 -31.79 19.74 33.34
N HIS A 166 -31.45 20.71 34.19
CA HIS A 166 -32.01 20.74 35.53
C HIS A 166 -33.39 21.38 35.41
N GLY A 167 -34.39 20.55 35.11
CA GLY A 167 -35.78 20.93 34.90
C GLY A 167 -36.72 19.81 35.37
N ARG A 168 -36.56 19.49 36.65
CA ARG A 168 -37.61 19.24 37.66
C ARG A 168 -38.92 18.52 37.36
N ASP A 169 -39.06 17.63 36.36
CA ASP A 169 -40.34 16.95 36.18
C ASP A 169 -40.20 15.45 36.40
N GLY A 170 -40.35 15.06 37.68
CA GLY A 170 -40.56 13.67 38.04
C GLY A 170 -41.84 13.13 37.41
N ARG A 171 -41.69 12.12 36.55
CA ARG A 171 -42.58 10.95 36.38
C ARG A 171 -42.16 10.21 35.11
N GLY A 172 -41.76 8.96 35.25
CA GLY A 172 -41.55 8.09 34.09
C GLY A 172 -40.55 6.98 34.32
N TYR A 173 -40.85 6.09 35.26
CA TYR A 173 -40.23 4.77 35.31
C TYR A 173 -40.72 3.96 34.11
N GLY A 174 -39.81 3.49 33.28
CA GLY A 174 -40.03 2.62 32.12
C GLY A 174 -38.73 2.54 31.33
N ARG A 175 -37.67 1.89 31.86
CA ARG A 175 -37.52 0.45 32.12
C ARG A 175 -37.68 -0.44 30.88
N ASP A 176 -37.05 -0.03 29.78
CA ASP A 176 -36.73 -0.91 28.66
C ASP A 176 -35.22 -0.85 28.42
N GLY A 177 -34.47 -1.26 29.44
CA GLY A 177 -33.02 -1.35 29.42
C GLY A 177 -32.50 -2.40 28.45
N ARG A 178 -32.41 -2.06 27.17
CA ARG A 178 -31.43 -2.66 26.26
C ARG A 178 -30.19 -1.78 26.22
N GLY A 179 -29.53 -1.76 27.37
CA GLY A 179 -28.16 -1.28 27.47
C GLY A 179 -27.29 -2.13 26.55
N TRP A 180 -26.53 -1.46 25.69
CA TRP A 180 -25.31 -2.03 25.12
C TRP A 180 -24.28 -2.14 26.25
N GLY A 181 -24.58 -3.02 27.21
CA GLY A 181 -23.62 -3.52 28.15
C GLY A 181 -22.59 -4.26 27.33
N TYR A 182 -21.44 -3.63 27.15
CA TYR A 182 -20.20 -4.35 26.91
C TYR A 182 -20.05 -5.32 28.07
N GLY A 183 -20.56 -6.53 27.86
CA GLY A 183 -20.35 -7.68 28.70
C GLY A 183 -18.88 -8.06 28.64
N PHE A 184 -18.05 -7.28 29.33
CA PHE A 184 -16.80 -7.74 29.87
C PHE A 184 -17.17 -8.74 30.98
N ARG A 185 -17.58 -9.96 30.57
CA ARG A 185 -17.54 -11.11 31.45
C ARG A 185 -16.07 -11.35 31.74
N GLY A 186 -15.59 -10.73 32.80
CA GLY A 186 -14.44 -11.23 33.52
C GLY A 186 -14.72 -12.69 33.85
N ASN A 187 -13.91 -13.57 33.29
CA ASN A 187 -13.72 -14.91 33.81
C ASN A 187 -12.54 -14.82 34.81
N PRO A 188 -12.77 -14.73 36.14
CA PRO A 188 -11.69 -14.70 37.12
C PRO A 188 -11.11 -16.09 37.44
N ALA A 189 -11.61 -17.16 36.82
CA ALA A 189 -11.09 -18.52 37.02
C ALA A 189 -10.37 -18.97 35.74
N GLY A 190 -9.03 -18.98 35.77
CA GLY A 190 -8.21 -19.43 34.65
C GLY A 190 -6.98 -18.58 34.35
N ARG A 191 -6.59 -17.65 35.23
CA ARG A 191 -5.22 -17.11 35.25
C ARG A 191 -4.27 -18.13 35.88
N ASP A 192 -4.33 -19.36 35.41
CA ASP A 192 -3.29 -20.36 35.62
C ASP A 192 -2.11 -19.96 34.75
N MET A 193 -1.05 -19.55 35.44
CA MET A 193 0.32 -19.96 35.18
C MET A 193 0.65 -20.25 33.70
N MET A 194 0.62 -19.22 32.85
CA MET A 194 1.59 -19.21 31.76
C MET A 194 2.94 -18.98 32.42
N GLN A 195 3.57 -20.10 32.79
CA GLN A 195 5.01 -20.19 32.93
C GLN A 195 5.58 -19.54 31.66
N THR A 196 6.17 -18.37 31.85
CA THR A 196 7.08 -17.82 30.86
C THR A 196 8.07 -18.93 30.55
N PRO A 197 8.09 -19.49 29.33
CA PRO A 197 9.15 -20.42 28.97
C PRO A 197 10.46 -19.67 29.22
N ALA A 198 11.35 -20.28 30.00
CA ALA A 198 12.68 -19.76 30.24
C ALA A 198 13.25 -19.30 28.90
N ALA A 199 13.75 -18.07 28.86
CA ALA A 199 14.36 -17.51 27.67
C ALA A 199 15.36 -18.56 27.11
N PRO A 200 15.28 -18.93 25.82
CA PRO A 200 16.26 -19.81 25.23
C PRO A 200 17.64 -19.19 25.49
N ALA A 201 18.56 -19.99 26.02
CA ALA A 201 19.94 -19.59 26.22
C ALA A 201 20.45 -18.92 24.93
N PRO A 202 21.22 -17.81 25.02
CA PRO A 202 21.74 -17.14 23.85
C PRO A 202 22.46 -18.17 22.99
N ALA A 203 21.96 -18.38 21.77
CA ALA A 203 22.62 -19.21 20.79
C ALA A 203 24.07 -18.72 20.69
N ALA A 204 25.02 -19.63 20.89
CA ALA A 204 26.44 -19.36 20.79
C ALA A 204 26.69 -18.56 19.51
N ALA A 205 27.32 -17.40 19.66
CA ALA A 205 27.67 -16.55 18.54
C ALA A 205 28.39 -17.39 17.47
N PRO A 206 28.00 -17.31 16.19
CA PRO A 206 28.73 -17.99 15.14
C PRO A 206 30.19 -17.52 15.20
N ALA A 207 31.11 -18.49 15.25
CA ALA A 207 32.53 -18.24 15.21
C ALA A 207 32.84 -17.29 14.06
N ALA A 208 33.55 -16.19 14.37
CA ALA A 208 33.96 -15.22 13.39
C ALA A 208 34.65 -15.93 12.22
N PRO A 209 34.29 -15.62 10.96
CA PRO A 209 35.00 -16.18 9.81
C PRO A 209 36.48 -15.80 9.94
N ALA A 210 37.34 -16.80 9.83
CA ALA A 210 38.79 -16.64 9.85
C ALA A 210 39.18 -15.53 8.86
N ALA A 211 39.94 -14.55 9.35
CA ALA A 211 40.46 -13.47 8.54
C ALA A 211 41.18 -14.04 7.30
N PRO A 212 40.93 -13.52 6.08
CA PRO A 212 41.66 -13.93 4.91
C PRO A 212 43.15 -13.65 5.14
N ALA A 213 43.97 -14.68 4.90
CA ALA A 213 45.42 -14.60 4.99
C ALA A 213 45.94 -13.40 4.19
N ALA A 214 46.76 -12.58 4.83
CA ALA A 214 47.41 -11.45 4.20
C ALA A 214 48.22 -11.93 2.97
N PRO A 215 48.19 -11.21 1.84
CA PRO A 215 49.03 -11.53 0.70
C PRO A 215 50.50 -11.41 1.08
N GLU A 216 51.23 -12.50 0.90
CA GLU A 216 52.67 -12.62 1.06
C GLU A 216 53.36 -11.56 0.19
N ALA A 217 54.15 -10.69 0.83
CA ALA A 217 54.91 -9.67 0.11
C ALA A 217 55.97 -10.35 -0.77
N PRO A 218 56.19 -9.87 -2.01
CA PRO A 218 57.26 -10.40 -2.86
C PRO A 218 58.61 -10.08 -2.22
N GLN A 219 59.38 -11.14 -1.92
CA GLN A 219 60.78 -11.03 -1.53
C GLN A 219 61.57 -10.44 -2.71
N GLN A 220 62.28 -9.34 -2.46
CA GLN A 220 63.39 -8.87 -3.29
C GLN A 220 64.69 -9.22 -2.60
#